data_AF-A0A0G1MXT2-F1
#
_entry.id   AF-A0A0G1MXT2-F1
#
_cell.length_a   1.000
_cell.length_b   1.000
_cell.length_c   1.000
_cell.angle_alpha   90.00
_cell.angle_beta   90.00
_cell.angle_gamma   90.00
#
_symmetry.space_group_name_H-M   'P 1'
#
loop_
_entity.id
_entity.type
_entity.pdbx_description
1 polymer ?
#
loop_
_entity_poly.entity_id
_entity_poly.type
_entity_poly.pdbx_seq_one_letter_code
_entity_poly.pdbx_strand_id
1 'polypeptide(L)'
;NNNNKEMKRGADGVLVAAPIWNAFMSRALRNTPVEQFPAPEARPVANPILRGQGLGQIRARIDRASGKLATALTPAELVGERTYSAPHSILYYINKDNLDAPPPANPVEDPNFENWEAAVRQWAERNTVNMESAPTTYDDLHTEANRPNISFIRPSGSGATIAGNNLDVEVQGSAPRGIARVEIILDGIVKTTLQSAPYTTTLSLNDVPAGEHIVVARAYDDILNRGETSLRFQVVK
;
A
#
# COMPACT_ATOMS: atom_id res chain seq x y z
N ASN A 1 -10.94 33.50 -41.05
CA ASN A 1 -9.76 34.00 -40.31
C ASN A 1 -8.52 33.15 -40.62
N ASN A 2 -8.35 32.66 -41.85
CA ASN A 2 -7.35 31.63 -42.17
C ASN A 2 -5.97 32.18 -42.58
N ASN A 3 -5.71 33.47 -42.31
CA ASN A 3 -4.50 34.17 -42.72
C ASN A 3 -3.71 34.74 -41.54
N ASN A 4 -3.92 34.22 -40.31
CA ASN A 4 -3.26 34.61 -39.06
C ASN A 4 -3.33 36.12 -38.70
N LYS A 5 -4.15 36.91 -39.39
CA LYS A 5 -4.42 38.30 -39.00
C LYS A 5 -5.43 38.34 -37.85
N GLU A 6 -5.22 39.28 -36.93
CA GLU A 6 -6.15 39.53 -35.82
C GLU A 6 -7.57 39.75 -36.34
N MET A 7 -8.54 39.04 -35.76
CA MET A 7 -9.95 39.25 -36.09
C MET A 7 -10.42 40.60 -35.54
N LYS A 8 -11.39 41.22 -36.24
CA LYS A 8 -12.04 42.42 -35.71
C LYS A 8 -12.64 42.12 -34.33
N ARG A 9 -12.41 43.00 -33.37
CA ARG A 9 -13.06 42.92 -32.04
C ARG A 9 -14.57 42.85 -32.22
N GLY A 10 -15.20 41.86 -31.58
CA GLY A 10 -16.63 41.58 -31.68
C GLY A 10 -17.09 40.78 -32.89
N ALA A 11 -16.15 40.26 -33.70
CA ALA A 11 -16.45 39.31 -34.79
C ALA A 11 -16.42 37.84 -34.31
N ASP A 12 -16.53 37.60 -33.01
CA ASP A 12 -16.63 36.28 -32.43
C ASP A 12 -18.03 35.68 -32.61
N GLY A 13 -18.08 34.35 -32.66
CA GLY A 13 -19.32 33.62 -32.90
C GLY A 13 -20.42 33.91 -31.87
N VAL A 14 -20.04 34.30 -30.64
CA VAL A 14 -20.98 34.63 -29.56
C VAL A 14 -21.75 35.92 -29.85
N LEU A 15 -21.12 36.92 -30.48
CA LEU A 15 -21.77 38.20 -30.75
C LEU A 15 -22.46 38.26 -32.11
N VAL A 16 -21.97 37.50 -33.09
CA VAL A 16 -22.52 37.53 -34.46
C VAL A 16 -23.45 36.35 -34.73
N ALA A 17 -22.99 35.12 -34.52
CA ALA A 17 -23.74 33.92 -34.90
C ALA A 17 -24.78 33.51 -33.86
N ALA A 18 -24.45 33.60 -32.56
CA ALA A 18 -25.34 33.14 -31.50
C ALA A 18 -26.68 33.90 -31.45
N PRO A 19 -26.76 35.24 -31.62
CA PRO A 19 -28.04 35.95 -31.63
C PRO A 19 -28.88 35.59 -32.86
N ILE A 20 -28.26 35.43 -34.02
CA ILE A 20 -28.95 35.03 -35.27
C ILE A 20 -29.50 33.61 -35.12
N TRP A 21 -28.69 32.68 -34.63
CA TRP A 21 -29.10 31.30 -34.37
C TRP A 21 -30.21 31.23 -33.33
N ASN A 22 -30.10 31.96 -32.21
CA ASN A 22 -31.12 32.02 -31.18
C ASN A 22 -32.44 32.59 -31.74
N ALA A 23 -32.40 33.68 -32.51
CA ALA A 23 -33.58 34.27 -33.12
C ALA A 23 -34.27 33.32 -34.12
N PHE A 24 -33.48 32.64 -34.94
CA PHE A 24 -33.97 31.61 -35.87
C PHE A 24 -34.64 30.45 -35.12
N MET A 25 -33.93 29.84 -34.17
CA MET A 25 -34.43 28.68 -33.41
C MET A 25 -35.67 29.04 -32.57
N SER A 26 -35.69 30.22 -31.94
CA SER A 26 -36.84 30.71 -31.18
C SER A 26 -38.09 30.90 -32.05
N ARG A 27 -37.90 31.25 -33.33
CA ARG A 27 -39.02 31.37 -34.28
C ARG A 27 -39.45 30.00 -34.80
N ALA A 28 -38.50 29.14 -35.17
CA ALA A 28 -38.77 27.82 -35.72
C ALA A 28 -39.48 26.90 -34.70
N LEU A 29 -39.13 27.01 -33.42
CA LEU A 29 -39.64 26.16 -32.33
C LEU A 29 -40.80 26.78 -31.52
N ARG A 30 -41.36 27.92 -31.93
CA ARG A 30 -42.37 28.65 -31.13
C ARG A 30 -43.59 27.81 -30.74
N ASN A 31 -44.00 26.90 -31.62
CA ASN A 31 -45.21 26.08 -31.45
C ASN A 31 -44.87 24.60 -31.22
N THR A 32 -43.62 24.28 -30.91
CA THR A 32 -43.22 22.92 -30.55
C THR A 32 -43.20 22.79 -29.03
N PRO A 33 -43.44 21.58 -28.47
CA PRO A 33 -43.24 21.33 -27.05
C PRO A 33 -41.81 21.66 -26.60
N VAL A 34 -41.65 22.01 -25.32
CA VAL A 34 -40.32 22.13 -24.71
C VAL A 34 -39.77 20.73 -24.48
N GLU A 35 -38.65 20.42 -25.14
CA GLU A 35 -37.92 19.17 -24.96
C GLU A 35 -36.74 19.37 -24.01
N GLN A 36 -36.45 18.33 -23.23
CA GLN A 36 -35.22 18.26 -22.42
C GLN A 36 -34.32 17.18 -23.00
N PHE A 37 -33.01 17.40 -22.94
CA PHE A 37 -32.08 16.34 -23.24
C PHE A 37 -32.29 15.21 -22.24
N PRO A 38 -32.45 13.94 -22.69
CA PRO A 38 -32.44 12.83 -21.78
C PRO A 38 -31.12 12.82 -21.02
N ALA A 39 -31.17 12.43 -19.74
CA ALA A 39 -29.94 12.17 -19.01
C ALA A 39 -29.13 11.11 -19.78
N PRO A 40 -27.80 11.29 -19.91
CA PRO A 40 -26.98 10.29 -20.57
C PRO A 40 -27.07 8.97 -19.80
N GLU A 41 -27.11 7.85 -20.52
CA GLU A 41 -27.08 6.53 -19.91
C GLU A 41 -25.76 6.34 -19.15
N ALA A 42 -25.85 5.81 -17.92
CA ALA A 42 -24.68 5.51 -17.13
C ALA A 42 -23.92 4.33 -17.77
N ARG A 43 -22.72 4.59 -18.29
CA ARG A 43 -21.81 3.54 -18.76
C ARG A 43 -20.87 3.14 -17.62
N PRO A 44 -20.73 1.84 -17.31
CA PRO A 44 -19.69 1.39 -16.38
C PRO A 44 -18.32 1.60 -17.04
N VAL A 45 -17.52 2.50 -16.47
CA VAL A 45 -16.16 2.77 -16.97
C VAL A 45 -15.16 1.97 -16.14
N ALA A 46 -14.55 0.96 -16.75
CA ALA A 46 -13.58 0.09 -16.09
C ALA A 46 -12.28 0.84 -15.74
N ASN A 47 -11.81 1.71 -16.65
CA ASN A 47 -10.56 2.43 -16.48
C ASN A 47 -10.66 3.48 -15.34
N PRO A 48 -9.87 3.36 -14.25
CA PRO A 48 -9.90 4.30 -13.13
C PRO A 48 -9.62 5.76 -13.53
N ILE A 49 -8.76 5.98 -14.53
CA ILE A 49 -8.34 7.32 -14.96
C ILE A 49 -9.51 8.10 -15.56
N LEU A 50 -10.38 7.42 -16.30
CA LEU A 50 -11.62 8.01 -16.85
C LEU A 50 -12.66 8.35 -15.76
N ARG A 51 -12.49 7.82 -14.54
CA ARG A 51 -13.28 8.17 -13.35
C ARG A 51 -12.60 9.23 -12.48
N GLY A 52 -11.50 9.83 -12.95
CA GLY A 52 -10.70 10.79 -12.18
C GLY A 52 -9.88 10.16 -11.05
N GLN A 53 -9.74 8.82 -11.04
CA GLN A 53 -8.97 8.10 -10.04
C GLN A 53 -7.56 7.81 -10.58
N GLY A 54 -6.53 8.03 -9.76
CA GLY A 54 -5.15 7.62 -10.10
C GLY A 54 -4.40 8.57 -11.06
N LEU A 55 -4.88 9.80 -11.27
CA LEU A 55 -4.14 10.80 -12.05
C LEU A 55 -2.83 11.17 -11.36
N GLY A 56 -1.74 10.55 -11.81
CA GLY A 56 -0.37 10.95 -11.51
C GLY A 56 0.10 10.73 -10.07
N GLN A 57 -0.74 10.22 -9.17
CA GLN A 57 -0.34 9.85 -7.80
C GLN A 57 -0.95 8.52 -7.38
N ILE A 58 -0.08 7.55 -7.10
CA ILE A 58 -0.44 6.26 -6.51
C ILE A 58 0.10 6.26 -5.09
N ARG A 59 -0.79 6.17 -4.11
CA ARG A 59 -0.39 5.90 -2.72
C ARG A 59 -0.31 4.39 -2.56
N ALA A 60 0.87 3.88 -2.21
CA ALA A 60 1.07 2.47 -1.95
C ALA A 60 1.64 2.27 -0.55
N ARG A 61 1.16 1.22 0.12
CA ARG A 61 1.76 0.70 1.34
C ARG A 61 2.91 -0.21 0.93
N ILE A 62 4.11 0.16 1.33
CA ILE A 62 5.33 -0.58 1.02
C ILE A 62 5.95 -1.14 2.28
N ASP A 63 6.60 -2.29 2.15
CA ASP A 63 7.55 -2.77 3.13
C ASP A 63 8.86 -2.00 2.96
N ARG A 64 9.34 -1.36 4.03
CA ARG A 64 10.60 -0.61 4.04
C ARG A 64 11.83 -1.50 3.90
N ALA A 65 11.73 -2.80 4.23
CA ALA A 65 12.85 -3.72 4.09
C ALA A 65 13.04 -4.19 2.63
N SER A 66 11.95 -4.60 1.95
CA SER A 66 11.99 -5.07 0.56
C SER A 66 11.81 -3.96 -0.49
N GLY A 67 11.19 -2.84 -0.13
CA GLY A 67 10.77 -1.79 -1.08
C GLY A 67 9.57 -2.18 -1.95
N LYS A 68 8.94 -3.34 -1.68
CA LYS A 68 7.79 -3.89 -2.43
C LYS A 68 6.47 -3.60 -1.73
N LEU A 69 5.35 -3.95 -2.35
CA LEU A 69 4.02 -3.77 -1.74
C LEU A 69 3.90 -4.60 -0.46
N ALA A 70 3.55 -3.94 0.65
CA ALA A 70 3.38 -4.58 1.94
C ALA A 70 2.25 -5.62 1.89
N THR A 71 2.42 -6.73 2.60
CA THR A 71 1.42 -7.79 2.75
C THR A 71 0.85 -7.79 4.16
N ALA A 72 -0.03 -8.75 4.47
CA ALA A 72 -0.51 -8.96 5.83
C ALA A 72 0.58 -9.47 6.80
N LEU A 73 1.68 -10.01 6.27
CA LEU A 73 2.80 -10.53 7.06
C LEU A 73 3.87 -9.46 7.33
N THR A 74 3.87 -8.36 6.58
CA THR A 74 4.79 -7.24 6.79
C THR A 74 4.53 -6.61 8.18
N PRO A 75 5.54 -6.56 9.07
CA PRO A 75 5.45 -5.92 10.38
C PRO A 75 5.00 -4.47 10.25
N ALA A 76 4.10 -4.04 11.14
CA ALA A 76 3.50 -2.70 11.07
C ALA A 76 4.54 -1.58 11.15
N GLU A 77 5.65 -1.82 11.85
CA GLU A 77 6.78 -0.90 11.98
C GLU A 77 7.53 -0.68 10.66
N LEU A 78 7.49 -1.69 9.77
CA LEU A 78 8.12 -1.66 8.46
C LEU A 78 7.17 -1.23 7.34
N VAL A 79 5.87 -1.13 7.61
CA VAL A 79 4.92 -0.55 6.65
C VAL A 79 5.18 0.96 6.54
N GLY A 80 5.60 1.41 5.36
CA GLY A 80 5.62 2.82 4.96
C GLY A 80 4.50 3.12 3.98
N GLU A 81 3.91 4.32 4.07
CA GLU A 81 3.13 4.86 2.95
C GLU A 81 4.06 5.68 2.07
N ARG A 82 4.07 5.37 0.77
CA ARG A 82 4.79 6.15 -0.22
C ARG A 82 3.84 6.60 -1.32
N THR A 83 3.92 7.88 -1.64
CA THR A 83 3.23 8.44 -2.80
C THR A 83 4.18 8.39 -3.98
N TYR A 84 3.81 7.60 -4.96
CA TYR A 84 4.49 7.51 -6.24
C TYR A 84 3.81 8.47 -7.18
N SER A 85 4.57 9.44 -7.70
CA SER A 85 4.05 10.26 -8.78
C SER A 85 4.44 9.64 -10.10
N ALA A 86 3.47 9.12 -10.85
CA ALA A 86 3.71 8.67 -12.21
C ALA A 86 3.09 9.70 -13.16
N PRO A 87 3.67 10.91 -13.33
CA PRO A 87 3.13 11.86 -14.28
C PRO A 87 3.43 11.36 -15.69
N HIS A 88 2.45 10.71 -16.30
CA HIS A 88 2.45 10.37 -17.72
C HIS A 88 1.38 11.14 -18.46
N SER A 89 1.56 11.30 -19.76
CA SER A 89 0.49 11.77 -20.64
C SER A 89 -0.73 10.85 -20.57
N ILE A 90 -1.92 11.38 -20.88
CA ILE A 90 -3.17 10.60 -20.84
C ILE A 90 -3.15 9.35 -21.72
N LEU A 91 -2.35 9.40 -22.79
CA LEU A 91 -2.14 8.32 -23.76
C LEU A 91 -1.37 7.13 -23.17
N TYR A 92 -0.70 7.31 -22.02
CA TYR A 92 -0.15 6.20 -21.24
C TYR A 92 -1.23 5.33 -20.60
N TYR A 93 -2.36 5.94 -20.22
CA TYR A 93 -3.39 5.29 -19.41
C TYR A 93 -4.57 4.78 -20.21
N ILE A 94 -4.81 5.34 -21.40
CA ILE A 94 -6.04 5.13 -22.16
C ILE A 94 -5.69 4.87 -23.62
N ASN A 95 -6.34 3.87 -24.20
CA ASN A 95 -6.40 3.69 -25.64
C ASN A 95 -7.43 4.68 -26.22
N LYS A 96 -6.98 5.64 -27.02
CA LYS A 96 -7.85 6.68 -27.61
C LYS A 96 -8.91 6.13 -28.57
N ASP A 97 -8.66 4.97 -29.16
CA ASP A 97 -9.55 4.32 -30.12
C ASP A 97 -10.54 3.38 -29.43
N ASN A 98 -10.26 2.96 -28.19
CA ASN A 98 -11.17 2.18 -27.36
C ASN A 98 -10.99 2.49 -25.86
N LEU A 99 -11.86 3.33 -25.32
CA LEU A 99 -11.82 3.78 -23.91
C LEU A 99 -12.08 2.66 -22.88
N ASP A 100 -12.67 1.53 -23.28
CA ASP A 100 -12.91 0.38 -22.39
C ASP A 100 -11.77 -0.64 -22.40
N ALA A 101 -10.83 -0.51 -23.35
CA ALA A 101 -9.66 -1.37 -23.40
C ALA A 101 -8.73 -1.11 -22.19
N PRO A 102 -7.92 -2.11 -21.78
CA PRO A 102 -6.84 -1.86 -20.83
C PRO A 102 -5.87 -0.79 -21.38
N PRO A 103 -5.08 -0.14 -20.49
CA PRO A 103 -4.03 0.77 -20.93
C PRO A 103 -3.13 0.14 -22.01
N PRO A 104 -2.68 0.91 -23.01
CA PRO A 104 -1.86 0.37 -24.09
C PRO A 104 -0.56 -0.23 -23.54
N ALA A 105 -0.25 -1.46 -23.95
CA ALA A 105 1.00 -2.12 -23.58
C ALA A 105 2.23 -1.37 -24.14
N ASN A 106 2.05 -0.68 -25.27
CA ASN A 106 3.08 0.13 -25.92
C ASN A 106 2.52 1.51 -26.31
N PRO A 107 2.49 2.50 -25.40
CA PRO A 107 1.91 3.81 -25.66
C PRO A 107 2.59 4.59 -26.82
N VAL A 108 3.85 4.27 -27.15
CA VAL A 108 4.60 4.94 -28.23
C VAL A 108 4.05 4.63 -29.63
N GLU A 109 3.14 3.67 -29.75
CA GLU A 109 2.44 3.40 -31.02
C GLU A 109 1.50 4.55 -31.41
N ASP A 110 1.07 5.38 -30.46
CA ASP A 110 0.36 6.62 -30.78
C ASP A 110 1.37 7.71 -31.21
N PRO A 111 1.26 8.27 -32.44
CA PRO A 111 2.19 9.29 -32.93
C PRO A 111 2.26 10.57 -32.08
N ASN A 112 1.25 10.84 -31.25
CA ASN A 112 1.24 12.00 -30.36
C ASN A 112 1.89 11.70 -29.00
N PHE A 113 2.03 10.42 -28.63
CA PHE A 113 2.50 10.03 -27.30
C PHE A 113 3.85 10.65 -26.98
N GLU A 114 4.85 10.49 -27.86
CA GLU A 114 6.21 10.98 -27.58
C GLU A 114 6.24 12.49 -27.33
N ASN A 115 5.56 13.27 -28.17
CA ASN A 115 5.53 14.73 -28.06
C ASN A 115 4.83 15.19 -26.77
N TRP A 116 3.75 14.52 -26.38
CA TRP A 116 2.96 14.87 -25.21
C TRP A 116 3.67 14.43 -23.92
N GLU A 117 4.21 13.22 -23.93
CA GLU A 117 5.00 12.65 -22.85
C GLU A 117 6.26 13.47 -22.59
N ALA A 118 6.94 13.97 -23.64
CA ALA A 118 8.09 14.85 -23.49
C ALA A 118 7.74 16.14 -22.72
N ALA A 119 6.59 16.75 -23.00
CA ALA A 119 6.14 17.95 -22.29
C ALA A 119 5.84 17.65 -20.80
N VAL A 120 5.19 16.51 -20.51
CA VAL A 120 4.90 16.08 -19.14
C VAL A 120 6.19 15.80 -18.37
N ARG A 121 7.17 15.12 -18.98
CA ARG A 121 8.49 14.87 -18.37
C ARG A 121 9.24 16.15 -18.07
N GLN A 122 9.31 17.08 -19.03
CA GLN A 122 9.95 18.38 -18.80
C GLN A 122 9.27 19.18 -17.68
N TRP A 123 7.94 19.12 -17.59
CA TRP A 123 7.23 19.72 -16.47
C TRP A 123 7.59 19.03 -15.15
N ALA A 124 7.61 17.70 -15.10
CA ALA A 124 7.92 16.93 -13.89
C ALA A 124 9.34 17.24 -13.37
N GLU A 125 10.33 17.32 -14.27
CA GLU A 125 11.72 17.68 -13.96
C GLU A 125 11.81 19.09 -13.35
N ARG A 126 11.18 20.09 -13.99
CA ARG A 126 11.17 21.48 -13.50
C ARG A 126 10.53 21.64 -12.12
N ASN A 127 9.58 20.76 -11.78
CA ASN A 127 8.86 20.78 -10.51
C ASN A 127 9.42 19.78 -9.49
N THR A 128 10.54 19.10 -9.79
CA THR A 128 11.16 18.10 -8.90
C THR A 128 10.16 17.01 -8.47
N VAL A 129 9.28 16.61 -9.38
CA VAL A 129 8.33 15.52 -9.14
C VAL A 129 9.08 14.20 -9.16
N ASN A 130 9.00 13.43 -8.09
CA ASN A 130 9.57 12.09 -8.07
C ASN A 130 8.76 11.18 -9.02
N MET A 131 9.32 10.90 -10.20
CA MET A 131 8.73 10.08 -11.26
C MET A 131 8.84 8.56 -11.01
N GLU A 132 9.13 8.13 -9.78
CA GLU A 132 9.16 6.72 -9.46
C GLU A 132 7.80 6.06 -9.70
N SER A 133 7.80 4.99 -10.48
CA SER A 133 6.66 4.10 -10.59
C SER A 133 6.44 3.36 -9.28
N ALA A 134 5.18 3.14 -8.93
CA ALA A 134 4.85 2.28 -7.80
C ALA A 134 5.33 0.84 -8.07
N PRO A 135 5.86 0.13 -7.06
CA PRO A 135 6.17 -1.29 -7.21
C PRO A 135 4.89 -2.06 -7.53
N THR A 136 5.02 -3.05 -8.42
CA THR A 136 3.92 -3.92 -8.84
C THR A 136 3.97 -5.30 -8.21
N THR A 137 5.06 -5.62 -7.51
CA THR A 137 5.30 -6.89 -6.85
C THR A 137 5.08 -6.77 -5.34
N TYR A 138 4.65 -7.87 -4.74
CA TYR A 138 4.44 -7.98 -3.30
C TYR A 138 5.74 -8.36 -2.58
N ASP A 139 5.82 -7.95 -1.32
CA ASP A 139 6.85 -8.33 -0.37
C ASP A 139 7.05 -9.84 -0.33
N ASP A 140 8.30 -10.26 -0.49
CA ASP A 140 8.79 -11.63 -0.47
C ASP A 140 9.79 -11.89 0.66
N LEU A 141 10.05 -10.89 1.51
CA LEU A 141 10.89 -11.02 2.70
C LEU A 141 10.07 -11.46 3.91
N HIS A 142 8.85 -10.95 4.05
CA HIS A 142 7.94 -11.36 5.13
C HIS A 142 7.00 -12.47 4.66
N THR A 143 7.49 -13.71 4.78
CA THR A 143 6.77 -14.92 4.37
C THR A 143 6.73 -15.93 5.51
N GLU A 144 5.77 -16.85 5.48
CA GLU A 144 5.70 -17.95 6.45
C GLU A 144 7.00 -18.78 6.47
N ALA A 145 7.66 -18.95 5.32
CA ALA A 145 8.92 -19.66 5.21
C ALA A 145 10.08 -18.94 5.92
N ASN A 146 10.04 -17.61 6.04
CA ASN A 146 11.07 -16.80 6.68
C ASN A 146 10.84 -16.57 8.18
N ARG A 147 9.74 -17.07 8.75
CA ARG A 147 9.49 -16.94 10.19
C ARG A 147 10.52 -17.73 11.00
N PRO A 148 11.05 -17.14 12.09
CA PRO A 148 11.78 -17.89 13.09
C PRO A 148 10.97 -19.08 13.62
N ASN A 149 11.60 -20.24 13.78
CA ASN A 149 11.04 -21.37 14.49
C ASN A 149 11.73 -21.45 15.86
N ILE A 150 10.94 -21.47 16.95
CA ILE A 150 11.45 -21.45 18.32
C ILE A 150 10.67 -22.46 19.19
N SER A 151 11.37 -23.08 20.14
CA SER A 151 10.82 -24.06 21.08
C SER A 151 11.47 -23.92 22.46
N PHE A 152 10.73 -24.27 23.51
CA PHE A 152 11.27 -24.34 24.87
C PHE A 152 12.08 -25.63 25.05
N ILE A 153 13.29 -25.49 25.59
CA ILE A 153 14.04 -26.59 26.22
C ILE A 153 13.66 -26.65 27.70
N ARG A 154 13.60 -25.49 28.37
CA ARG A 154 13.13 -25.34 29.75
C ARG A 154 12.15 -24.17 29.88
N PRO A 155 11.05 -24.33 30.62
CA PRO A 155 10.53 -25.60 31.15
C PRO A 155 10.17 -26.59 30.03
N SER A 156 10.33 -27.89 30.27
CA SER A 156 9.99 -28.94 29.31
C SER A 156 8.54 -29.39 29.51
N GLY A 157 7.67 -29.14 28.53
CA GLY A 157 6.28 -29.61 28.54
C GLY A 157 5.28 -28.67 29.22
N SER A 158 4.04 -28.66 28.73
CA SER A 158 2.94 -27.87 29.30
C SER A 158 2.45 -28.49 30.63
N GLY A 159 2.12 -27.63 31.58
CA GLY A 159 1.62 -28.02 32.91
C GLY A 159 2.71 -28.25 33.96
N ALA A 160 3.95 -27.82 33.72
CA ALA A 160 5.01 -27.89 34.72
C ALA A 160 4.60 -27.16 36.01
N THR A 161 4.83 -27.80 37.17
CA THR A 161 4.60 -27.18 38.48
C THR A 161 5.89 -26.59 39.00
N ILE A 162 5.89 -25.30 39.27
CA ILE A 162 7.04 -24.56 39.80
C ILE A 162 6.76 -24.25 41.26
N ALA A 163 7.46 -24.96 42.15
CA ALA A 163 7.38 -24.80 43.61
C ALA A 163 8.44 -23.82 44.17
N GLY A 164 9.28 -23.26 43.30
CA GLY A 164 10.30 -22.28 43.67
C GLY A 164 9.92 -20.86 43.27
N ASN A 165 10.68 -19.89 43.77
CA ASN A 165 10.51 -18.48 43.44
C ASN A 165 11.12 -18.08 42.09
N ASN A 166 11.65 -19.04 41.33
CA ASN A 166 12.35 -18.80 40.08
C ASN A 166 11.87 -19.77 38.99
N LEU A 167 11.78 -19.27 37.76
CA LEU A 167 11.53 -20.06 36.56
C LEU A 167 12.75 -19.97 35.63
N ASP A 168 13.43 -21.09 35.43
CA ASP A 168 14.48 -21.19 34.44
C ASP A 168 13.87 -21.37 33.04
N VAL A 169 14.22 -20.45 32.16
CA VAL A 169 13.77 -20.42 30.78
C VAL A 169 14.98 -20.63 29.86
N GLU A 170 14.90 -21.67 29.05
CA GLU A 170 15.89 -21.97 28.02
C GLU A 170 15.13 -22.27 26.73
N VAL A 171 15.50 -21.58 25.66
CA VAL A 171 14.84 -21.70 24.36
C VAL A 171 15.87 -21.94 23.27
N GLN A 172 15.47 -22.72 22.28
CA GLN A 172 16.25 -22.95 21.06
C GLN A 172 15.40 -22.61 19.84
N GLY A 173 16.07 -22.17 18.79
CA GLY A 173 15.39 -21.87 17.55
C GLY A 173 16.36 -21.59 16.41
N SER A 174 15.80 -21.52 15.21
CA SER A 174 16.51 -21.14 13.99
C SER A 174 15.57 -20.33 13.10
N ALA A 175 16.15 -19.52 12.22
CA ALA A 175 15.43 -18.78 11.21
C ALA A 175 16.30 -18.73 9.95
N PRO A 176 15.72 -18.66 8.73
CA PRO A 176 16.51 -18.53 7.50
C PRO A 176 17.45 -17.31 7.50
N ARG A 177 17.04 -16.22 8.17
CA ARG A 177 17.82 -14.98 8.33
C ARG A 177 18.59 -14.89 9.66
N GLY A 178 18.61 -15.96 10.43
CA GLY A 178 19.10 -15.95 11.81
C GLY A 178 18.12 -15.27 12.77
N ILE A 179 18.33 -15.49 14.07
CA ILE A 179 17.54 -14.85 15.13
C ILE A 179 18.34 -13.67 15.65
N ALA A 180 17.78 -12.47 15.54
CA ALA A 180 18.38 -11.25 16.07
C ALA A 180 18.11 -11.08 17.56
N ARG A 181 16.91 -11.46 18.03
CA ARG A 181 16.57 -11.45 19.45
C ARG A 181 15.42 -12.40 19.79
N VAL A 182 15.33 -12.75 21.07
CA VAL A 182 14.19 -13.46 21.66
C VAL A 182 13.65 -12.68 22.86
N GLU A 183 12.37 -12.32 22.83
CA GLU A 183 11.64 -11.75 23.96
C GLU A 183 11.03 -12.87 24.79
N ILE A 184 11.27 -12.85 26.10
CA ILE A 184 10.61 -13.72 27.07
C ILE A 184 9.52 -12.93 27.77
N ILE A 185 8.28 -13.41 27.65
CA ILE A 185 7.07 -12.70 28.03
C ILE A 185 6.33 -13.58 29.05
N LEU A 186 6.02 -13.03 30.23
CA LEU A 186 5.23 -13.70 31.26
C LEU A 186 3.89 -12.97 31.42
N ASP A 187 2.79 -13.69 31.22
CA ASP A 187 1.41 -13.18 31.29
C ASP A 187 1.19 -11.90 30.47
N GLY A 188 1.77 -11.87 29.27
CA GLY A 188 1.69 -10.73 28.34
C GLY A 188 2.70 -9.61 28.60
N ILE A 189 3.49 -9.67 29.66
CA ILE A 189 4.50 -8.66 30.01
C ILE A 189 5.89 -9.14 29.59
N VAL A 190 6.59 -8.38 28.74
CA VAL A 190 7.99 -8.64 28.38
C VAL A 190 8.84 -8.53 29.65
N LYS A 191 9.52 -9.62 30.03
CA LYS A 191 10.40 -9.67 31.20
C LYS A 191 11.86 -9.45 30.84
N THR A 192 12.29 -9.99 29.70
CA THR A 192 13.66 -9.80 29.20
C THR A 192 13.76 -10.03 27.70
N THR A 193 14.85 -9.56 27.11
CA THR A 193 15.20 -9.72 25.71
C THR A 193 16.61 -10.27 25.58
N LEU A 194 16.73 -11.43 24.93
CA LEU A 194 17.98 -12.15 24.73
C LEU A 194 18.48 -11.90 23.31
N GLN A 195 19.71 -11.39 23.16
CA GLN A 195 20.25 -10.94 21.87
C GLN A 195 21.14 -11.99 21.17
N SER A 196 21.53 -13.05 21.88
CA SER A 196 22.43 -14.09 21.34
C SER A 196 22.22 -15.44 22.02
N ALA A 197 22.44 -16.52 21.28
CA ALA A 197 22.43 -17.87 21.83
C ALA A 197 23.66 -18.12 22.75
N PRO A 198 23.56 -18.98 23.77
CA PRO A 198 22.35 -19.71 24.19
C PRO A 198 21.30 -18.76 24.81
N TYR A 199 20.04 -18.91 24.40
CA TYR A 199 18.95 -18.06 24.87
C TYR A 199 18.42 -18.58 26.20
N THR A 200 19.06 -18.14 27.28
CA THR A 200 18.75 -18.56 28.65
C THR A 200 18.46 -17.38 29.56
N THR A 201 17.55 -17.55 30.51
CA THR A 201 17.28 -16.58 31.58
C THR A 201 16.59 -17.26 32.77
N THR A 202 16.62 -16.62 33.93
CA THR A 202 15.85 -17.03 35.10
C THR A 202 14.92 -15.89 35.49
N LEU A 203 13.60 -16.16 35.48
CA LEU A 203 12.58 -15.19 35.87
C LEU A 203 12.26 -15.32 37.36
N SER A 204 12.18 -14.20 38.08
CA SER A 204 11.66 -14.22 39.44
C SER A 204 10.12 -14.30 39.44
N LEU A 205 9.60 -15.19 40.28
CA LEU A 205 8.17 -15.45 40.52
C LEU A 205 7.69 -14.90 41.87
N ASN A 206 8.50 -14.12 42.60
CA ASN A 206 8.12 -13.59 43.91
C ASN A 206 6.80 -12.81 43.86
N ASP A 207 6.65 -11.97 42.83
CA ASP A 207 5.48 -11.11 42.60
C ASP A 207 4.39 -11.78 41.75
N VAL A 208 4.58 -13.06 41.38
CA VAL A 208 3.63 -13.82 40.58
C VAL A 208 2.71 -14.59 41.54
N PRO A 209 1.37 -14.44 41.47
CA PRO A 209 0.44 -15.18 42.32
C PRO A 209 0.55 -16.71 42.14
N ALA A 210 -0.03 -17.48 43.06
CA ALA A 210 -0.22 -18.91 42.82
C ALA A 210 -1.33 -19.12 41.78
N GLY A 211 -1.17 -20.10 40.89
CA GLY A 211 -2.13 -20.41 39.84
C GLY A 211 -1.50 -20.72 38.48
N GLU A 212 -2.34 -20.72 37.44
CA GLU A 212 -1.91 -20.95 36.06
C GLU A 212 -1.32 -19.68 35.44
N HIS A 213 -0.14 -19.81 34.86
CA HIS A 213 0.57 -18.73 34.18
C HIS A 213 1.03 -19.18 32.79
N ILE A 214 1.26 -18.21 31.91
CA ILE A 214 1.76 -18.46 30.56
C ILE A 214 3.09 -17.74 30.33
N VAL A 215 4.11 -18.50 29.92
CA VAL A 215 5.35 -17.95 29.40
C VAL A 215 5.34 -18.09 27.88
N VAL A 216 5.68 -17.01 27.18
CA VAL A 216 5.81 -16.95 25.73
C VAL A 216 7.25 -16.58 25.41
N ALA A 217 7.86 -17.32 24.49
CA ALA A 217 9.12 -16.95 23.87
C ALA A 217 8.84 -16.52 22.44
N ARG A 218 9.22 -15.30 22.10
CA ARG A 218 8.99 -14.68 20.79
C ARG A 218 10.31 -14.29 20.16
N ALA A 219 10.66 -14.94 19.06
CA ALA A 219 11.87 -14.69 18.30
C ALA A 219 11.60 -13.70 17.16
N TYR A 220 12.58 -12.84 16.90
CA TYR A 220 12.62 -11.93 15.76
C TYR A 220 13.94 -12.09 15.00
N ASP A 221 13.89 -11.95 13.68
CA ASP A 221 15.09 -11.79 12.85
C ASP A 221 15.47 -10.30 12.68
N ASP A 222 16.42 -10.03 11.78
CA ASP A 222 16.96 -8.71 11.46
C ASP A 222 15.95 -7.75 10.82
N ILE A 223 14.88 -8.28 10.21
CA ILE A 223 13.80 -7.53 9.57
C ILE A 223 12.44 -7.77 10.25
N LEU A 224 12.44 -8.18 11.51
CA LEU A 224 11.24 -8.35 12.33
C LEU A 224 10.28 -9.46 11.87
N ASN A 225 10.70 -10.44 11.07
CA ASN A 225 9.95 -11.69 10.95
C ASN A 225 9.84 -12.34 12.33
N ARG A 226 8.63 -12.78 12.67
CA ARG A 226 8.29 -13.21 14.03
C ARG A 226 7.80 -14.65 14.08
N GLY A 227 8.39 -15.40 15.01
CA GLY A 227 7.90 -16.69 15.46
C GLY A 227 7.73 -16.71 16.97
N GLU A 228 6.75 -17.45 17.47
CA GLU A 228 6.53 -17.55 18.91
C GLU A 228 6.10 -18.96 19.33
N THR A 229 6.44 -19.29 20.56
CA THR A 229 6.04 -20.51 21.25
C THR A 229 5.61 -20.15 22.66
N SER A 230 4.68 -20.92 23.22
CA SER A 230 4.12 -20.64 24.54
C SER A 230 4.00 -21.90 25.36
N LEU A 231 4.18 -21.77 26.67
CA LEU A 231 4.04 -22.86 27.61
C LEU A 231 3.25 -22.37 28.84
N ARG A 232 2.26 -23.16 29.24
CA ARG A 232 1.50 -22.94 30.47
C ARG A 232 2.12 -23.71 31.62
N PHE A 233 2.21 -23.10 32.79
CA PHE A 233 2.78 -23.71 33.99
C PHE A 233 1.97 -23.29 35.22
N GLN A 234 2.12 -24.04 36.31
CA GLN A 234 1.46 -23.78 37.58
C GLN A 234 2.47 -23.27 38.61
N VAL A 235 2.16 -22.15 39.26
CA VAL A 235 2.93 -21.63 40.39
C VAL A 235 2.28 -22.13 41.69
N VAL A 236 3.06 -22.80 42.52
CA VAL A 236 2.65 -23.22 43.87
C VAL A 236 3.53 -22.51 44.91
N LYS A 237 2.91 -21.96 45.96
CA LYS A 237 3.58 -21.22 47.05
C LYS A 237 3.46 -21.96 48.37
#